data_AF-A0A1J3EVN3-F1
#
_entry.id   AF-A0A1J3EVN3-F1
#
_cell.length_a   1.000
_cell.length_b   1.000
_cell.length_c   1.000
_cell.angle_alpha   90.00
_cell.angle_beta   90.00
_cell.angle_gamma   90.00
#
_symmetry.space_group_name_H-M   'P 1'
#
loop_
_entity.id
_entity.type
_entity.pdbx_description
1 polymer ?
#
loop_
_entity_poly.entity_id
_entity_poly.type
_entity_poly.pdbx_seq_one_letter_code
_entity_poly.pdbx_strand_id
1 'polypeptide(L)'
;NLQWKFRGNQTVLVDKQPVQVFWDVYDWLFSAPGTGHGLFIFKPGTVEDNDMEGSGHGGGESDTSTGSRYYSTKSSSLPPEFCLFLYAWKLE
;
A
#
# COMPACT_ATOMS: atom_id res chain seq x y z
N ASN A 1 2.85 -6.61 -24.57
CA ASN A 1 2.43 -5.24 -24.16
C ASN A 1 2.47 -5.20 -22.62
N LEU A 2 3.50 -4.58 -22.02
CA LEU A 2 3.87 -4.68 -20.59
C LEU A 2 3.09 -3.69 -19.72
N GLN A 3 1.77 -3.82 -19.68
CA GLN A 3 0.87 -2.94 -18.90
C GLN A 3 1.14 -3.00 -17.39
N TRP A 4 1.80 -4.07 -16.92
CA TRP A 4 2.09 -4.37 -15.52
C TRP A 4 3.14 -3.46 -14.85
N LYS A 5 3.83 -2.58 -15.59
CA LYS A 5 4.88 -1.71 -15.01
C LYS A 5 4.41 -0.31 -14.62
N PHE A 6 3.20 0.09 -15.00
CA PHE A 6 2.70 1.46 -14.79
C PHE A 6 1.72 1.60 -13.63
N ARG A 7 1.31 0.47 -13.05
CA ARG A 7 0.49 0.39 -11.84
C ARG A 7 1.14 -0.60 -10.89
N GLY A 8 1.26 -0.25 -9.63
CA GLY A 8 1.90 -1.14 -8.67
C GLY A 8 2.07 -0.53 -7.30
N ASN A 9 2.76 -1.28 -6.45
CA ASN A 9 3.08 -0.87 -5.10
C ASN A 9 4.41 -1.49 -4.64
N GLN A 10 5.08 -0.81 -3.72
CA GLN A 10 6.34 -1.27 -3.12
C GLN A 10 6.48 -0.65 -1.73
N THR A 11 7.05 -1.40 -0.79
CA THR A 11 7.49 -0.85 0.49
C THR A 11 8.96 -0.46 0.38
N VAL A 12 9.27 0.78 0.77
CA VAL A 12 10.64 1.32 0.82
C VAL A 12 10.95 1.76 2.25
N LEU A 13 12.24 1.85 2.58
CA LEU A 13 12.68 2.40 3.86
C LEU A 13 13.06 3.87 3.68
N VAL A 14 12.44 4.75 4.46
CA VAL A 14 12.78 6.17 4.57
C VAL A 14 13.19 6.42 6.01
N ASP A 15 14.43 6.84 6.25
CA ASP A 15 14.96 7.02 7.62
C ASP A 15 14.76 5.80 8.53
N LYS A 16 14.95 4.60 7.96
CA LYS A 16 14.72 3.28 8.60
C LYS A 16 13.25 2.97 8.93
N GLN A 17 12.31 3.83 8.57
CA GLN A 17 10.88 3.58 8.71
C GLN A 17 10.30 3.03 7.40
N PRO A 18 9.49 1.96 7.45
CA PRO A 18 8.82 1.44 6.25
C PRO A 18 7.76 2.42 5.76
N VAL A 19 7.74 2.67 4.45
CA VAL A 19 6.72 3.46 3.77
C VAL A 19 6.20 2.65 2.59
N GLN A 20 4.89 2.39 2.59
CA GLN A 20 4.23 1.75 1.47
C GLN A 20 3.90 2.80 0.41
N VAL A 21 4.38 2.59 -0.81
CA VAL A 21 4.14 3.44 -1.96
C VAL A 21 3.25 2.70 -2.93
N PHE A 22 2.18 3.34 -3.39
CA PHE A 22 1.34 2.89 -4.48
C PHE A 22 1.43 3.89 -5.61
N TRP A 23 1.36 3.42 -6.85
CA TRP A 23 1.36 4.29 -8.01
C TRP A 23 0.41 3.81 -9.09
N ASP A 24 -0.23 4.78 -9.75
CA ASP A 24 -0.83 4.64 -11.07
C ASP A 24 -0.32 5.81 -11.93
N VAL A 25 0.54 5.49 -12.89
CA VAL A 25 1.13 6.47 -13.81
C VAL A 25 0.77 6.19 -15.26
N TYR A 26 -0.19 5.28 -15.50
CA TYR A 26 -0.54 4.89 -16.86
C TYR A 26 -1.16 6.07 -17.62
N ASP A 27 -2.17 6.70 -17.04
CA ASP A 27 -2.88 7.79 -17.72
C ASP A 27 -1.95 8.99 -17.95
N TRP A 28 -1.02 9.26 -17.03
CA TRP A 28 0.00 10.29 -17.17
C TRP A 28 0.89 10.12 -18.40
N LEU A 29 1.25 8.88 -18.73
CA LEU A 29 2.23 8.58 -19.78
C LEU A 29 1.60 8.36 -21.16
N PHE A 30 0.38 7.84 -21.20
CA PHE A 30 -0.25 7.37 -22.45
C PHE A 30 -1.52 8.12 -22.85
N SER A 31 -2.09 8.96 -21.97
CA SER A 31 -3.22 9.82 -22.36
C SER A 31 -2.76 11.06 -23.11
N ALA A 32 -3.71 11.75 -23.75
CA ALA A 32 -3.44 13.03 -24.40
C ALA A 32 -2.88 14.05 -23.39
N PRO A 33 -2.00 14.97 -23.83
CA PRO A 33 -1.50 16.05 -22.97
C PRO A 33 -2.66 16.80 -22.30
N GLY A 34 -2.54 17.04 -21.00
CA GLY A 34 -3.56 17.71 -20.20
C GLY A 34 -4.78 16.87 -19.80
N THR A 35 -4.91 15.60 -20.21
CA THR A 35 -6.08 14.77 -19.85
C THR A 35 -5.80 13.68 -18.80
N GLY A 36 -4.53 13.28 -18.63
CA GLY A 36 -4.11 12.27 -17.69
C GLY A 36 -3.27 12.84 -16.53
N HIS A 37 -3.25 12.10 -15.41
CA HIS A 37 -2.41 12.40 -14.27
C HIS A 37 -1.70 11.14 -13.76
N GLY A 38 -0.61 11.33 -13.05
CA GLY A 38 0.04 10.30 -12.25
C GLY A 38 -0.41 10.45 -10.80
N LEU A 39 -0.71 9.34 -10.16
CA LEU A 39 -1.08 9.27 -8.76
C LEU A 39 -0.04 8.47 -7.99
N PHE A 40 0.44 9.03 -6.89
CA PHE A 40 1.25 8.32 -5.89
C PHE A 40 0.57 8.43 -4.53
N ILE A 41 0.51 7.31 -3.80
CA ILE A 41 -0.03 7.24 -2.45
C ILE A 41 1.05 6.73 -1.52
N PHE A 42 1.35 7.47 -0.46
CA PHE A 42 2.30 7.09 0.57
C PHE A 42 1.56 6.80 1.87
N LYS A 43 1.81 5.62 2.43
CA LYS A 43 1.27 5.21 3.72
C LYS A 43 2.43 4.85 4.64
N PRO A 44 2.49 5.38 5.88
CA PRO A 44 3.39 4.85 6.89
C PRO A 44 3.15 3.34 7.04
N GLY A 45 4.22 2.55 6.96
CA GLY A 45 4.17 1.13 7.28
C GLY A 45 4.33 0.94 8.78
N THR A 46 3.80 -0.16 9.30
CA THR A 46 4.16 -0.61 10.65
C THR A 46 5.50 -1.33 10.57
N VAL A 47 6.43 -1.00 11.47
CA VAL A 47 7.59 -1.85 11.74
C VAL A 47 7.01 -3.13 12.34
N GLU A 48 6.92 -4.19 11.55
CA GLU A 48 6.75 -5.53 12.12
C GLU A 48 8.07 -5.83 12.82
N ASP A 49 8.09 -5.69 14.15
CA ASP A 49 9.21 -6.13 14.98
C ASP A 49 9.37 -7.64 14.73
N ASN A 50 10.31 -7.97 13.85
CA ASN A 50 10.70 -9.34 13.54
C ASN A 50 11.56 -9.88 14.70
N ASP A 51 10.97 -10.10 15.87
CA ASP A 51 11.63 -10.79 16.99
C ASP A 51 10.58 -11.45 17.92
N MET A 52 10.09 -12.66 17.57
CA MET A 52 9.92 -13.73 18.57
C MET A 52 9.70 -15.12 17.91
N GLU A 53 10.74 -15.95 17.94
CA GLU A 53 10.60 -17.41 17.86
C GLU A 53 9.79 -17.94 19.06
N GLY A 54 8.96 -18.97 18.84
CA GLY A 54 8.67 -19.99 19.85
C GLY A 54 7.34 -19.95 20.61
N SER A 55 6.54 -21.01 20.38
CA SER A 55 5.59 -21.67 21.31
C SER A 55 4.28 -20.99 21.76
N GLY A 56 3.15 -21.55 21.28
CA GLY A 56 2.17 -22.25 22.14
C GLY A 56 0.94 -21.52 22.68
N HIS A 57 -0.23 -22.10 22.37
CA HIS A 57 -1.51 -22.15 23.14
C HIS A 57 -2.55 -21.00 23.06
N GLY A 58 -3.74 -21.33 22.51
CA GLY A 58 -5.01 -21.23 23.25
C GLY A 58 -6.03 -20.12 22.93
N GLY A 59 -7.07 -20.46 22.15
CA GLY A 59 -8.49 -20.24 22.48
C GLY A 59 -9.17 -18.86 22.25
N GLY A 60 -10.35 -18.88 21.62
CA GLY A 60 -11.38 -17.83 21.76
C GLY A 60 -12.17 -17.51 20.49
N GLU A 61 -13.36 -18.10 20.36
CA GLU A 61 -14.36 -17.83 19.31
C GLU A 61 -14.98 -16.43 19.48
N SER A 62 -15.16 -15.68 18.38
CA SER A 62 -16.18 -14.63 18.30
C SER A 62 -16.52 -14.30 16.84
N ASP A 63 -17.72 -14.67 16.45
CA ASP A 63 -18.33 -14.39 15.14
C ASP A 63 -18.78 -12.92 15.04
N THR A 64 -18.26 -12.15 14.08
CA THR A 64 -19.04 -11.09 13.39
C THR A 64 -18.56 -10.90 11.94
N SER A 65 -19.46 -11.25 11.01
CA SER A 65 -19.54 -10.81 9.59
C SER A 65 -18.27 -10.80 8.73
N THR A 66 -17.92 -11.99 8.26
CA THR A 66 -17.29 -12.34 6.99
C THR A 66 -17.78 -11.48 5.81
N GLY A 67 -16.89 -10.82 5.06
CA GLY A 67 -17.36 -10.25 3.78
C GLY A 67 -16.51 -9.32 2.91
N SER A 68 -15.19 -9.16 3.08
CA SER A 68 -14.37 -8.64 1.97
C SER A 68 -12.93 -9.13 2.10
N ARG A 69 -12.64 -10.26 1.43
CA ARG A 69 -11.29 -10.84 1.31
C ARG A 69 -10.54 -10.14 0.20
N TYR A 70 -9.91 -9.02 0.52
CA TYR A 70 -8.77 -8.52 -0.26
C TYR A 70 -7.63 -8.32 0.73
N TYR A 71 -6.62 -9.20 0.64
CA TYR A 71 -5.38 -9.22 1.44
C TYR A 71 -5.56 -9.05 2.96
N SER A 72 -5.92 -10.11 3.68
CA SER A 72 -5.74 -10.14 5.14
C SER A 72 -4.26 -10.31 5.48
N THR A 73 -3.55 -9.21 5.69
CA THR A 73 -2.35 -9.22 6.53
C THR A 73 -2.82 -9.46 7.96
N LYS A 74 -2.72 -10.71 8.44
CA LYS A 74 -2.70 -10.98 9.88
C LYS A 74 -1.37 -10.49 10.45
N SER A 75 -1.16 -9.19 10.43
CA SER A 75 -0.32 -8.53 11.44
C SER A 75 -1.23 -7.53 12.13
N SER A 76 -1.14 -7.46 13.44
CA SER A 76 -1.85 -6.53 14.31
C SER A 76 -1.38 -5.09 14.09
N SER A 77 -1.37 -4.63 12.84
CA SER A 77 -0.96 -3.30 12.46
C SER A 77 -2.18 -2.39 12.52
N LEU A 78 -2.13 -1.39 13.40
CA LEU A 78 -3.10 -0.31 13.44
C LEU A 78 -3.23 0.30 12.03
N PRO A 79 -4.43 0.75 11.62
CA PRO A 79 -4.58 1.46 10.36
C PRO A 79 -3.63 2.67 10.35
N PRO A 80 -3.01 2.98 9.20
CA PRO A 80 -2.08 4.10 9.12
C PRO A 80 -2.78 5.39 9.55
N GLU A 81 -2.13 6.17 10.41
CA GLU A 81 -2.68 7.41 10.97
C GLU A 81 -3.02 8.44 9.88
N PHE A 82 -2.27 8.40 8.78
CA PHE A 82 -2.50 9.26 7.62
C PHE A 82 -2.06 8.58 6.32
N CYS A 83 -2.49 9.15 5.19
CA CYS A 83 -2.00 8.82 3.86
C CYS A 83 -1.69 10.13 3.12
N LEU A 84 -0.61 10.17 2.35
CA LEU A 84 -0.27 11.30 1.50
C LEU A 84 -0.61 10.98 0.04
N PHE A 85 -1.23 11.93 -0.66
CA PHE A 85 -1.58 11.83 -2.06
C PHE A 85 -0.77 12.85 -2.85
N LEU A 86 -0.05 12.39 -3.87
CA LEU A 86 0.69 13.23 -4.79
C LEU A 86 0.15 13.03 -6.20
N TYR A 87 -0.31 14.12 -6.80
CA TYR A 87 -0.74 14.16 -8.19
C TYR A 87 0.35 14.80 -9.06
N ALA A 88 0.65 14.16 -10.19
CA ALA A 88 1.56 14.69 -11.21
C ALA A 88 0.79 14.93 -12.51
N TRP A 89 1.00 16.08 -13.14
CA TRP A 89 0.34 16.45 -14.39
C TRP A 89 1.40 16.70 -15.46
N LYS A 90 1.10 16.31 -16.69
CA LYS A 90 1.92 16.61 -17.87
C LYS A 90 1.33 17.82 -18.58
N LEU A 91 2.12 18.90 -18.68
CA LEU A 91 1.68 20.18 -19.26
C LEU A 91 1.95 20.31 -20.77
N GLU A 92 2.84 19.49 -21.31
CA GLU A 92 3.27 19.51 -22.72
C GLU A 92 3.27 18.09 -23.31
#